data_AF-D4INJ1-F1
#
_entry.id   AF-D4INJ1-F1
#
_cell.length_a   1.000
_cell.length_b   1.000
_cell.length_c   1.000
_cell.angle_alpha   90.00
_cell.angle_beta   90.00
_cell.angle_gamma   90.00
#
_symmetry.space_group_name_H-M   'P 1'
#
loop_
_entity.id
_entity.type
_entity.pdbx_description
1 polymer ?
#
loop_
_entity_poly.entity_id
_entity_poly.type
_entity_poly.pdbx_seq_one_letter_code
_entity_poly.pdbx_strand_id
1 'polypeptide(L)'
;MTVFEKTDRFLRNLYETAFYFAVMAVKENFRNYVGRAGTVGAPKPSVLILGNGPSLAEDLPRLIARGEHTAKDVMAVNYFALDERFGTVRPAYYVLSDPMFFRDSVCRDRVAELYRTLAEKVTWPMNLYVQYYNPERFDYRAALPNPNIRIVRFHTQVYRGFRGVEFWLYRHGLGSANFGTVVQVCEYVALLLGYKTLELYGVDHTLLDGLSVDDENRLCRADRHYYDDAPAVPKPIFQKVPHRPYTMAVYLAEVAELFRGHEALRDYARSLGARIINRTGGSMIDAYERERK
;
A
#
# COMPACT_ATOMS: atom_id res chain seq x y z
N MET A 1 -20.04 9.09 -27.95
CA MET A 1 -19.73 10.30 -27.17
C MET A 1 -20.11 11.54 -27.96
N THR A 2 -20.89 12.43 -27.37
CA THR A 2 -21.30 13.71 -27.97
C THR A 2 -20.13 14.71 -28.00
N VAL A 3 -20.28 15.79 -28.78
CA VAL A 3 -19.31 16.92 -28.78
C VAL A 3 -19.23 17.54 -27.38
N PHE A 4 -20.37 17.68 -26.70
CA PHE A 4 -20.43 18.17 -25.33
C PHE A 4 -19.63 17.29 -24.36
N GLU A 5 -19.81 15.97 -24.39
CA GLU A 5 -19.06 15.03 -23.52
C GLU A 5 -17.55 15.03 -23.79
N LYS A 6 -17.14 15.27 -25.04
CA LYS A 6 -15.71 15.44 -25.39
C LYS A 6 -15.16 16.72 -24.79
N THR A 7 -15.88 17.82 -24.93
CA THR A 7 -15.48 19.13 -24.41
C THR A 7 -15.46 19.14 -22.88
N ASP A 8 -16.50 18.64 -22.22
CA ASP A 8 -16.57 18.55 -20.75
C ASP A 8 -15.40 17.74 -20.20
N ARG A 9 -15.14 16.54 -20.75
CA ARG A 9 -14.00 15.72 -20.33
C ARG A 9 -12.66 16.41 -20.56
N PHE A 10 -12.48 17.08 -21.69
CA PHE A 10 -11.26 17.80 -21.97
C PHE A 10 -11.01 18.91 -20.95
N LEU A 11 -12.04 19.71 -20.64
CA LEU A 11 -11.97 20.77 -19.64
C LEU A 11 -11.71 20.23 -18.23
N ARG A 12 -12.37 19.13 -17.84
CA ARG A 12 -12.08 18.44 -16.57
C ARG A 12 -10.64 17.97 -16.50
N ASN A 13 -10.14 17.30 -17.53
CA ASN A 13 -8.77 16.82 -17.56
C ASN A 13 -7.76 17.97 -17.49
N LEU A 14 -8.05 19.10 -18.16
CA LEU A 14 -7.21 20.29 -18.10
C LEU A 14 -7.17 20.86 -16.67
N TYR A 15 -8.32 21.01 -16.03
CA TYR A 15 -8.42 21.46 -14.64
C TYR A 15 -7.68 20.52 -13.69
N GLU A 16 -7.96 19.21 -13.74
CA GLU A 16 -7.31 18.19 -12.90
C GLU A 16 -5.80 18.18 -13.09
N THR A 17 -5.32 18.38 -14.32
CA THR A 17 -3.89 18.46 -14.62
C THR A 17 -3.27 19.70 -13.98
N ALA A 18 -3.86 20.89 -14.21
CA ALA A 18 -3.35 22.13 -13.65
C ALA A 18 -3.38 22.11 -12.11
N PHE A 19 -4.48 21.61 -11.54
CA PHE A 19 -4.66 21.47 -10.11
C PHE A 19 -3.63 20.52 -9.49
N TYR A 20 -3.40 19.36 -10.10
CA TYR A 20 -2.36 18.43 -9.66
C TYR A 20 -0.98 19.11 -9.58
N PHE A 21 -0.55 19.80 -10.63
CA PHE A 21 0.76 20.46 -10.65
C PHE A 21 0.85 21.58 -9.61
N ALA A 22 -0.24 22.34 -9.41
CA ALA A 22 -0.30 23.36 -8.36
C ALA A 22 -0.17 22.74 -6.95
N VAL A 23 -0.86 21.63 -6.69
CA VAL A 23 -0.77 20.93 -5.40
C VAL A 23 0.64 20.35 -5.20
N MET A 24 1.23 19.71 -6.21
CA MET A 24 2.59 19.18 -6.13
C MET A 24 3.62 20.27 -5.84
N ALA A 25 3.45 21.47 -6.39
CA ALA A 25 4.35 22.60 -6.14
C ALA A 25 4.26 23.15 -4.70
N VAL A 26 3.11 22.99 -4.03
CA VAL A 26 2.85 23.54 -2.69
C VAL A 26 3.04 22.51 -1.58
N LYS A 27 2.52 21.28 -1.76
CA LYS A 27 2.46 20.25 -0.72
C LYS A 27 3.56 19.20 -0.84
N GLU A 28 4.04 18.95 -2.04
CA GLU A 28 5.00 17.88 -2.32
C GLU A 28 6.27 18.45 -2.98
N ASN A 29 6.77 17.80 -4.03
CA ASN A 29 7.73 18.35 -4.99
C ASN A 29 7.85 17.42 -6.21
N PHE A 30 8.68 17.78 -7.19
CA PHE A 30 8.84 17.01 -8.43
C PHE A 30 10.05 16.06 -8.43
N ARG A 31 10.48 15.57 -7.26
CA ARG A 31 11.65 14.68 -7.15
C ARG A 31 11.25 13.20 -7.12
N ASN A 32 11.84 12.40 -8.01
CA ASN A 32 11.75 10.94 -7.94
C ASN A 32 12.63 10.38 -6.81
N TYR A 33 12.07 10.23 -5.61
CA TYR A 33 12.82 9.69 -4.46
C TYR A 33 13.04 8.17 -4.58
N VAL A 34 12.04 7.42 -5.05
CA VAL A 34 12.10 5.96 -5.19
C VAL A 34 13.15 5.56 -6.22
N GLY A 35 13.11 6.15 -7.43
CA GLY A 35 14.09 5.87 -8.47
C GLY A 35 15.52 6.27 -8.09
N ARG A 36 15.70 7.34 -7.30
CA ARG A 36 17.01 7.74 -6.76
C ARG A 36 17.49 6.87 -5.61
N ALA A 37 16.57 6.23 -4.90
CA ALA A 37 16.94 5.26 -3.88
C ALA A 37 17.48 3.98 -4.53
N GLY A 38 16.87 3.54 -5.63
CA GLY A 38 17.24 2.32 -6.32
C GLY A 38 16.89 1.07 -5.51
N THR A 39 17.30 -0.08 -6.03
CA THR A 39 17.12 -1.38 -5.38
C THR A 39 18.08 -1.54 -4.21
N VAL A 40 17.70 -2.34 -3.22
CA VAL A 40 18.61 -2.72 -2.14
C VAL A 40 19.49 -3.86 -2.65
N GLY A 41 20.76 -3.56 -2.92
CA GLY A 41 21.66 -4.54 -3.54
C GLY A 41 21.26 -4.91 -4.97
N ALA A 42 21.74 -6.07 -5.43
CA ALA A 42 21.38 -6.61 -6.74
C ALA A 42 19.92 -7.11 -6.71
N PRO A 43 19.04 -6.62 -7.61
CA PRO A 43 17.64 -7.02 -7.61
C PRO A 43 17.50 -8.50 -7.97
N LYS A 44 16.65 -9.19 -7.23
CA LYS A 44 16.26 -10.56 -7.57
C LYS A 44 15.22 -10.58 -8.70
N PRO A 45 14.97 -11.74 -9.33
CA PRO A 45 14.11 -11.82 -10.52
C PRO A 45 12.67 -11.33 -10.32
N SER A 46 12.16 -11.44 -9.09
CA SER A 46 10.79 -11.05 -8.72
C SER A 46 10.73 -10.57 -7.27
N VAL A 47 9.61 -9.94 -6.93
CA VAL A 47 9.34 -9.44 -5.59
C VAL A 47 8.06 -10.03 -5.01
N LEU A 48 8.14 -10.46 -3.76
CA LEU A 48 7.04 -10.90 -2.91
C LEU A 48 6.52 -9.68 -2.15
N ILE A 49 5.24 -9.38 -2.25
CA ILE A 49 4.59 -8.32 -1.48
C ILE A 49 3.70 -9.00 -0.44
N LEU A 50 4.09 -8.83 0.82
CA LEU A 50 3.39 -9.38 1.98
C LEU A 50 2.46 -8.31 2.54
N GLY A 51 1.16 -8.49 2.30
CA GLY A 51 0.09 -7.81 3.04
C GLY A 51 -0.06 -8.37 4.45
N ASN A 52 -1.13 -7.97 5.13
CA ASN A 52 -1.42 -8.38 6.51
C ASN A 52 -2.83 -9.01 6.64
N GLY A 53 -3.40 -9.49 5.55
CA GLY A 53 -4.70 -10.16 5.56
C GLY A 53 -4.61 -11.61 6.05
N PRO A 54 -5.76 -12.21 6.42
CA PRO A 54 -5.86 -13.50 7.11
C PRO A 54 -5.15 -14.66 6.39
N SER A 55 -5.16 -14.72 5.05
CA SER A 55 -4.52 -15.83 4.33
C SER A 55 -3.01 -15.94 4.57
N LEU A 56 -2.35 -14.86 5.00
CA LEU A 56 -0.91 -14.85 5.22
C LEU A 56 -0.48 -15.85 6.30
N ALA A 57 -1.34 -16.13 7.28
CA ALA A 57 -1.05 -17.09 8.35
C ALA A 57 -0.70 -18.47 7.80
N GLU A 58 -1.39 -18.91 6.74
CA GLU A 58 -1.15 -20.18 6.06
C GLU A 58 -0.06 -20.09 4.98
N ASP A 59 -0.01 -18.97 4.26
CA ASP A 59 0.88 -18.81 3.11
C ASP A 59 2.34 -18.58 3.53
N LEU A 60 2.57 -17.84 4.61
CA LEU A 60 3.92 -17.45 5.04
C LEU A 60 4.80 -18.64 5.43
N PRO A 61 4.36 -19.62 6.24
CA PRO A 61 5.15 -20.81 6.53
C PRO A 61 5.52 -21.61 5.28
N ARG A 62 4.59 -21.73 4.32
CA ARG A 62 4.82 -22.47 3.06
C ARG A 62 5.85 -21.75 2.18
N LEU A 63 5.74 -20.43 2.07
CA LEU A 63 6.69 -19.57 1.36
C LEU A 63 8.10 -19.66 1.96
N ILE A 64 8.19 -19.69 3.29
CA ILE A 64 9.47 -19.86 4.01
C ILE A 64 10.05 -21.25 3.74
N ALA A 65 9.26 -22.31 3.90
CA ALA A 65 9.70 -23.69 3.69
C ALA A 65 10.19 -23.96 2.26
N ARG A 66 9.62 -23.27 1.27
CA ARG A 66 10.05 -23.33 -0.15
C ARG A 66 11.27 -22.47 -0.48
N GLY A 67 11.78 -21.67 0.47
CA GLY A 67 12.92 -20.78 0.26
C GLY A 67 12.62 -19.55 -0.61
N GLU A 68 11.35 -19.25 -0.89
CA GLU A 68 10.99 -18.17 -1.81
C GLU A 68 11.43 -16.78 -1.30
N HIS A 69 11.35 -16.55 0.01
CA HIS A 69 11.87 -15.33 0.66
C HIS A 69 13.39 -15.11 0.44
N THR A 70 14.15 -16.18 0.18
CA THR A 70 15.58 -16.08 -0.17
C THR A 70 15.81 -15.95 -1.68
N ALA A 71 14.97 -16.57 -2.51
CA ALA A 71 15.09 -16.53 -3.97
C ALA A 71 14.54 -15.23 -4.59
N LYS A 72 13.64 -14.54 -3.89
CA LYS A 72 12.94 -13.33 -4.34
C LYS A 72 13.17 -12.19 -3.35
N ASP A 73 12.98 -10.95 -3.79
CA ASP A 73 13.00 -9.81 -2.87
C ASP A 73 11.68 -9.75 -2.13
N VAL A 74 11.66 -9.18 -0.92
CA VAL A 74 10.44 -9.11 -0.11
C VAL A 74 10.14 -7.66 0.26
N MET A 75 8.90 -7.26 0.00
CA MET A 75 8.28 -6.06 0.55
C MET A 75 7.29 -6.46 1.64
N ALA A 76 7.39 -5.82 2.80
CA ALA A 76 6.45 -5.99 3.90
C ALA A 76 5.78 -4.65 4.29
N VAL A 77 4.60 -4.72 4.91
CA VAL A 77 3.83 -3.52 5.26
C VAL A 77 3.34 -3.53 6.71
N ASN A 78 2.89 -2.37 7.15
CA ASN A 78 2.15 -2.19 8.40
C ASN A 78 2.87 -2.80 9.62
N TYR A 79 2.21 -3.71 10.33
CA TYR A 79 2.70 -4.35 11.55
C TYR A 79 3.45 -5.67 11.30
N PHE A 80 3.81 -6.00 10.06
CA PHE A 80 4.47 -7.27 9.75
C PHE A 80 5.76 -7.50 10.56
N ALA A 81 6.50 -6.45 10.89
CA ALA A 81 7.71 -6.56 11.71
C ALA A 81 7.49 -7.09 13.13
N LEU A 82 6.25 -7.04 13.63
CA LEU A 82 5.88 -7.62 14.93
C LEU A 82 5.73 -9.15 14.87
N ASP A 83 5.62 -9.73 13.67
CA ASP A 83 5.60 -11.19 13.49
C ASP A 83 6.97 -11.81 13.82
N GLU A 84 6.97 -12.97 14.47
CA GLU A 84 8.21 -13.68 14.83
C GLU A 84 9.07 -14.04 13.60
N ARG A 85 8.42 -14.27 12.45
CA ARG A 85 9.07 -14.66 11.19
C ARG A 85 9.69 -13.46 10.47
N PHE A 86 9.53 -12.23 10.95
CA PHE A 86 10.14 -11.04 10.35
C PHE A 86 11.65 -11.18 10.17
N GLY A 87 12.34 -11.68 11.20
CA GLY A 87 13.79 -11.90 11.19
C GLY A 87 14.25 -13.02 10.25
N THR A 88 13.36 -13.97 9.93
CA THR A 88 13.61 -15.02 8.93
C THR A 88 13.44 -14.47 7.53
N VAL A 89 12.37 -13.71 7.29
CA VAL A 89 12.00 -13.19 5.97
C VAL A 89 12.96 -12.09 5.50
N ARG A 90 13.44 -11.24 6.42
CA ARG A 90 14.41 -10.16 6.16
C ARG A 90 14.04 -9.29 4.95
N PRO A 91 12.89 -8.58 4.98
CA PRO A 91 12.45 -7.79 3.84
C PRO A 91 13.48 -6.74 3.43
N ALA A 92 13.75 -6.65 2.13
CA ALA A 92 14.59 -5.60 1.54
C ALA A 92 13.86 -4.25 1.53
N TYR A 93 12.54 -4.29 1.51
CA TYR A 93 11.69 -3.11 1.43
C TYR A 93 10.58 -3.18 2.48
N TYR A 94 10.29 -2.06 3.13
CA TYR A 94 9.20 -1.93 4.08
C TYR A 94 8.38 -0.69 3.74
N VAL A 95 7.06 -0.72 3.84
CA VAL A 95 6.21 0.43 3.48
C VAL A 95 5.26 0.77 4.61
N LEU A 96 5.26 2.06 5.01
CA LEU A 96 4.31 2.65 5.94
C LEU A 96 3.62 3.83 5.26
N SER A 97 2.33 3.66 4.97
CA SER A 97 1.51 4.70 4.31
C SER A 97 0.27 5.10 5.11
N ASP A 98 -0.29 4.26 5.99
CA ASP A 98 -1.44 4.68 6.78
C ASP A 98 -1.06 5.88 7.69
N PRO A 99 -1.86 6.96 7.73
CA PRO A 99 -1.62 8.10 8.61
C PRO A 99 -1.37 7.74 10.08
N MET A 100 -1.89 6.61 10.58
CA MET A 100 -1.64 6.16 11.95
C MET A 100 -0.15 5.96 12.27
N PHE A 101 0.71 5.73 11.27
CA PHE A 101 2.14 5.47 11.49
C PHE A 101 2.98 6.72 11.70
N PHE A 102 2.43 7.91 11.43
CA PHE A 102 3.17 9.17 11.50
C PHE A 102 2.32 10.35 12.00
N ARG A 103 1.12 10.07 12.50
CA ARG A 103 0.23 11.03 13.13
C ARG A 103 -0.28 10.45 14.44
N ASP A 104 -0.72 11.33 15.32
CA ASP A 104 -1.33 10.88 16.56
C ASP A 104 -2.62 10.09 16.31
N SER A 105 -2.78 8.96 16.99
CA SER A 105 -3.95 8.09 16.86
C SER A 105 -4.08 7.16 18.07
N VAL A 106 -5.21 6.48 18.17
CA VAL A 106 -5.46 5.43 19.18
C VAL A 106 -4.48 4.26 19.07
N CYS A 107 -3.71 4.14 17.99
CA CYS A 107 -2.73 3.09 17.77
C CYS A 107 -1.30 3.48 18.19
N ARG A 108 -1.10 4.65 18.81
CA ARG A 108 0.22 5.24 19.11
C ARG A 108 1.19 4.25 19.78
N ASP A 109 0.76 3.54 20.81
CA ASP A 109 1.64 2.62 21.56
C ASP A 109 2.11 1.45 20.71
N ARG A 110 1.20 0.84 19.94
CA ARG A 110 1.52 -0.24 19.00
C ARG A 110 2.42 0.24 17.86
N VAL A 111 2.26 1.48 17.41
CA VAL A 111 3.14 2.11 16.42
C VAL A 111 4.54 2.35 17.01
N ALA A 112 4.64 2.78 18.27
CA ALA A 112 5.92 2.92 18.95
C ALA A 112 6.63 1.57 19.12
N GLU A 113 5.90 0.50 19.43
CA GLU A 113 6.43 -0.88 19.44
C GLU A 113 6.96 -1.30 18.06
N LEU A 114 6.22 -0.99 16.98
CA LEU A 114 6.66 -1.26 15.61
C LEU A 114 7.99 -0.57 15.30
N TYR A 115 8.11 0.74 15.55
CA TYR A 115 9.36 1.47 15.30
C TYR A 115 10.53 0.91 16.12
N ARG A 116 10.30 0.58 17.39
CA ARG A 116 11.32 -0.05 18.25
C ARG A 116 11.75 -1.41 17.70
N THR A 117 10.80 -2.23 17.28
CA THR A 117 11.07 -3.56 16.70
C THR A 117 11.88 -3.44 15.41
N LEU A 118 11.54 -2.49 14.54
CA LEU A 118 12.32 -2.21 13.34
C LEU A 118 13.74 -1.73 13.69
N ALA A 119 13.88 -0.86 14.70
CA ALA A 119 15.18 -0.36 15.14
C ALA A 119 16.08 -1.48 15.67
N GLU A 120 15.51 -2.41 16.45
CA GLU A 120 16.25 -3.47 17.13
C GLU A 120 16.55 -4.68 16.22
N LYS A 121 15.57 -5.15 15.46
CA LYS A 121 15.69 -6.41 14.70
C LYS A 121 16.38 -6.26 13.35
N VAL A 122 16.34 -5.09 12.73
CA VAL A 122 16.87 -4.92 11.36
C VAL A 122 18.39 -4.74 11.38
N THR A 123 19.07 -5.82 11.01
CA THR A 123 20.53 -5.91 10.89
C THR A 123 21.03 -6.03 9.45
N TRP A 124 20.12 -5.85 8.47
CA TRP A 124 20.42 -5.91 7.04
C TRP A 124 20.00 -4.61 6.35
N PRO A 125 20.60 -4.27 5.19
CA PRO A 125 20.16 -3.12 4.40
C PRO A 125 18.67 -3.23 4.07
N MET A 126 17.91 -2.18 4.39
CA MET A 126 16.48 -2.12 4.10
C MET A 126 16.07 -0.70 3.74
N ASN A 127 15.23 -0.54 2.71
CA ASN A 127 14.57 0.74 2.44
C ASN A 127 13.20 0.77 3.11
N LEU A 128 12.97 1.76 3.97
CA LEU A 128 11.66 2.07 4.52
C LEU A 128 11.01 3.20 3.69
N TYR A 129 9.93 2.89 2.99
CA TYR A 129 9.14 3.82 2.21
C TYR A 129 8.06 4.48 3.08
N VAL A 130 8.04 5.81 3.09
CA VAL A 130 7.10 6.63 3.86
C VAL A 130 6.53 7.75 3.00
N GLN A 131 5.37 8.29 3.36
CA GLN A 131 4.78 9.42 2.63
C GLN A 131 5.70 10.65 2.67
N TYR A 132 5.81 11.34 1.53
CA TYR A 132 6.43 12.67 1.48
C TYR A 132 5.57 13.69 2.23
N TYR A 133 4.29 13.73 1.91
CA TYR A 133 3.36 14.65 2.56
C TYR A 133 3.12 14.21 4.00
N ASN A 134 3.72 14.94 4.92
CA ASN A 134 3.70 14.68 6.35
C ASN A 134 3.46 16.01 7.08
N PRO A 135 2.20 16.47 7.17
CA PRO A 135 1.88 17.82 7.64
C PRO A 135 2.23 18.05 9.12
N GLU A 136 2.20 16.99 9.94
CA GLU A 136 2.58 17.02 11.36
C GLU A 136 4.09 16.95 11.57
N ARG A 137 4.88 16.90 10.47
CA ARG A 137 6.35 16.90 10.48
C ARG A 137 6.96 15.80 11.35
N PHE A 138 6.31 14.64 11.40
CA PHE A 138 6.83 13.47 12.10
C PHE A 138 8.26 13.14 11.65
N ASP A 139 9.19 13.09 12.61
CA ASP A 139 10.59 12.82 12.34
C ASP A 139 10.86 11.31 12.33
N TYR A 140 10.77 10.72 11.14
CA TYR A 140 11.07 9.30 10.94
C TYR A 140 12.49 8.91 11.35
N ARG A 141 13.48 9.82 11.25
CA ARG A 141 14.88 9.50 11.60
C ARG A 141 15.07 9.48 13.12
N ALA A 142 14.43 10.40 13.83
CA ALA A 142 14.42 10.38 15.29
C ALA A 142 13.64 9.18 15.83
N ALA A 143 12.50 8.83 15.22
CA ALA A 143 11.70 7.68 15.62
C ALA A 143 12.35 6.33 15.28
N LEU A 144 13.20 6.29 14.23
CA LEU A 144 13.86 5.08 13.75
C LEU A 144 15.37 5.31 13.52
N PRO A 145 16.17 5.40 14.59
CA PRO A 145 17.60 5.69 14.51
C PRO A 145 18.44 4.44 14.20
N ASN A 146 18.14 3.73 13.10
CA ASN A 146 18.89 2.55 12.66
C ASN A 146 19.62 2.83 11.32
N PRO A 147 20.96 2.69 11.26
CA PRO A 147 21.76 3.01 10.07
C PRO A 147 21.56 2.00 8.91
N ASN A 148 21.10 0.79 9.19
CA ASN A 148 20.77 -0.20 8.16
C ASN A 148 19.46 0.14 7.43
N ILE A 149 18.66 1.05 7.99
CA ILE A 149 17.38 1.47 7.42
C ILE A 149 17.53 2.82 6.72
N ARG A 150 17.33 2.81 5.41
CA ARG A 150 17.24 4.02 4.60
C ARG A 150 15.78 4.45 4.47
N ILE A 151 15.46 5.62 5.01
CA ILE A 151 14.13 6.23 4.82
C ILE A 151 14.05 6.84 3.41
N VAL A 152 13.08 6.40 2.63
CA VAL A 152 12.79 6.84 1.26
C VAL A 152 11.37 7.37 1.20
N ARG A 153 11.19 8.57 0.66
CA ARG A 153 9.86 9.19 0.56
C ARG A 153 9.15 8.77 -0.73
N PHE A 154 7.83 8.74 -0.75
CA PHE A 154 7.03 8.65 -1.97
C PHE A 154 5.89 9.67 -1.96
N HIS A 155 5.52 10.10 -3.16
CA HIS A 155 4.46 11.07 -3.38
C HIS A 155 3.08 10.42 -3.30
N THR A 156 2.07 11.12 -2.79
CA THR A 156 0.72 10.56 -2.58
C THR A 156 -0.38 11.30 -3.32
N GLN A 157 -0.07 12.44 -3.94
CA GLN A 157 -1.01 13.19 -4.76
C GLN A 157 -1.51 12.37 -5.96
N VAL A 158 -2.83 12.17 -6.01
CA VAL A 158 -3.50 11.45 -7.10
C VAL A 158 -3.62 12.37 -8.32
N TYR A 159 -3.36 11.81 -9.50
CA TYR A 159 -3.53 12.47 -10.78
C TYR A 159 -4.76 11.91 -11.51
N ARG A 160 -5.71 12.76 -11.87
CA ARG A 160 -6.98 12.37 -12.55
C ARG A 160 -7.17 13.05 -13.92
N GLY A 161 -6.10 13.61 -14.47
CA GLY A 161 -6.14 14.31 -15.75
C GLY A 161 -6.00 13.38 -16.97
N PHE A 162 -5.15 13.77 -17.91
CA PHE A 162 -4.91 13.01 -19.13
C PHE A 162 -4.12 11.72 -18.87
N ARG A 163 -4.70 10.56 -19.23
CA ARG A 163 -4.07 9.23 -19.06
C ARG A 163 -2.62 9.12 -19.55
N GLY A 164 -2.26 9.81 -20.63
CA GLY A 164 -0.87 9.83 -21.13
C GLY A 164 0.12 10.49 -20.14
N VAL A 165 -0.32 11.55 -19.47
CA VAL A 165 0.45 12.25 -18.44
C VAL A 165 0.49 11.42 -17.15
N GLU A 166 -0.59 10.71 -16.82
CA GLU A 166 -0.64 9.82 -15.65
C GLU A 166 0.52 8.81 -15.64
N PHE A 167 0.66 8.00 -16.69
CA PHE A 167 1.74 7.02 -16.75
C PHE A 167 3.13 7.65 -16.90
N TRP A 168 3.21 8.87 -17.44
CA TRP A 168 4.46 9.63 -17.41
C TRP A 168 4.83 10.01 -15.97
N LEU A 169 3.89 10.54 -15.18
CA LEU A 169 4.09 10.86 -13.77
C LEU A 169 4.47 9.61 -12.97
N TYR A 170 3.80 8.49 -13.23
CA TYR A 170 4.09 7.22 -12.56
C TYR A 170 5.53 6.77 -12.82
N ARG A 171 6.01 6.82 -14.07
CA ARG A 171 7.42 6.46 -14.40
C ARG A 171 8.44 7.37 -13.73
N HIS A 172 8.08 8.62 -13.45
CA HIS A 172 8.94 9.59 -12.80
C HIS A 172 8.78 9.60 -11.27
N GLY A 173 8.05 8.64 -10.70
CA GLY A 173 7.85 8.54 -9.26
C GLY A 173 7.02 9.69 -8.67
N LEU A 174 6.23 10.36 -9.51
CA LEU A 174 5.38 11.50 -9.16
C LEU A 174 3.91 11.10 -9.01
N GLY A 175 3.54 9.90 -9.45
CA GLY A 175 2.17 9.41 -9.36
C GLY A 175 1.79 8.86 -7.99
N SER A 176 0.48 8.84 -7.77
CA SER A 176 -0.22 8.01 -6.80
C SER A 176 -1.45 7.44 -7.50
N ALA A 177 -1.60 6.11 -7.57
CA ALA A 177 -2.72 5.46 -8.25
C ALA A 177 -3.98 5.37 -7.40
N ASN A 178 -4.18 6.37 -6.53
CA ASN A 178 -5.17 6.33 -5.45
C ASN A 178 -5.02 5.05 -4.61
N PHE A 179 -3.84 4.90 -3.99
CA PHE A 179 -3.49 3.72 -3.21
C PHE A 179 -4.39 3.62 -1.96
N GLY A 180 -5.56 3.00 -2.10
CA GLY A 180 -6.51 2.69 -1.04
C GLY A 180 -5.93 1.74 0.02
N THR A 181 -4.82 1.05 -0.27
CA THR A 181 -4.03 0.31 0.72
C THR A 181 -2.52 0.52 0.60
N VAL A 182 -1.81 0.19 1.67
CA VAL A 182 -0.34 0.19 1.71
C VAL A 182 0.26 -0.82 0.72
N VAL A 183 -0.45 -1.91 0.40
CA VAL A 183 -0.01 -2.90 -0.59
C VAL A 183 0.05 -2.29 -1.99
N GLN A 184 -0.91 -1.44 -2.36
CA GLN A 184 -0.89 -0.78 -3.67
C GLN A 184 0.31 0.19 -3.81
N VAL A 185 0.75 0.79 -2.69
CA VAL A 185 2.01 1.53 -2.66
C VAL A 185 3.21 0.62 -2.92
N CYS A 186 3.24 -0.59 -2.33
CA CYS A 186 4.28 -1.57 -2.60
C CYS A 186 4.33 -1.94 -4.09
N GLU A 187 3.17 -2.20 -4.69
CA GLU A 187 3.07 -2.55 -6.11
C GLU A 187 3.66 -1.45 -6.98
N TYR A 188 3.27 -0.20 -6.72
CA TYR A 188 3.83 0.95 -7.43
C TYR A 188 5.34 1.12 -7.24
N VAL A 189 5.82 1.03 -5.99
CA VAL A 189 7.24 1.14 -5.66
C VAL A 189 8.04 0.02 -6.34
N ALA A 190 7.56 -1.22 -6.33
CA ALA A 190 8.19 -2.33 -7.02
C ALA A 190 8.29 -2.10 -8.53
N LEU A 191 7.22 -1.60 -9.16
CA LEU A 191 7.23 -1.25 -10.59
C LEU A 191 8.24 -0.12 -10.89
N LEU A 192 8.33 0.88 -10.01
CA LEU A 192 9.33 1.96 -10.10
C LEU A 192 10.77 1.49 -9.93
N LEU A 193 11.00 0.48 -9.09
CA LEU A 193 12.29 -0.17 -8.92
C LEU A 193 12.66 -1.08 -10.11
N GLY A 194 11.72 -1.30 -11.03
CA GLY A 194 11.95 -2.04 -12.28
C GLY A 194 11.61 -3.52 -12.22
N TYR A 195 11.01 -4.03 -11.13
CA TYR A 195 10.57 -5.42 -11.05
C TYR A 195 9.53 -5.72 -12.12
N LYS A 196 9.70 -6.85 -12.82
CA LYS A 196 8.79 -7.31 -13.88
C LYS A 196 7.74 -8.30 -13.41
N THR A 197 7.98 -8.93 -12.27
CA THR A 197 7.05 -9.89 -11.66
C THR A 197 6.86 -9.55 -10.19
N LEU A 198 5.62 -9.25 -9.81
CA LEU A 198 5.19 -8.96 -8.45
C LEU A 198 4.21 -10.05 -8.00
N GLU A 199 4.39 -10.59 -6.81
CA GLU A 199 3.53 -11.65 -6.28
C GLU A 199 2.91 -11.24 -4.93
N LEU A 200 1.57 -11.27 -4.85
CA LEU A 200 0.82 -10.75 -3.71
C LEU A 200 0.36 -11.86 -2.76
N TYR A 201 0.75 -11.77 -1.48
CA TYR A 201 0.36 -12.70 -0.41
C TYR A 201 -0.28 -11.94 0.77
N GLY A 202 -1.33 -12.49 1.36
CA GLY A 202 -2.06 -11.82 2.46
C GLY A 202 -2.77 -10.55 2.01
N VAL A 203 -3.24 -10.52 0.76
CA VAL A 203 -3.89 -9.37 0.11
C VAL A 203 -5.36 -9.73 -0.18
N ASP A 204 -6.08 -10.06 0.89
CA ASP A 204 -7.40 -10.70 0.84
C ASP A 204 -8.49 -9.74 0.35
N HIS A 205 -8.48 -8.48 0.82
CA HIS A 205 -9.53 -7.50 0.51
C HIS A 205 -10.96 -7.98 0.74
N THR A 206 -11.18 -8.85 1.73
CA THR A 206 -12.49 -9.29 2.25
C THR A 206 -13.23 -8.17 2.99
N LEU A 207 -13.07 -6.92 2.54
CA LEU A 207 -13.49 -5.71 3.23
C LEU A 207 -15.02 -5.60 3.30
N LEU A 208 -15.72 -6.25 2.36
CA LEU A 208 -17.17 -6.30 2.29
C LEU A 208 -17.77 -7.45 3.11
N ASP A 209 -16.96 -8.43 3.50
CA ASP A 209 -17.43 -9.59 4.25
C ASP A 209 -17.84 -9.18 5.67
N GLY A 210 -19.00 -9.68 6.09
CA GLY A 210 -19.50 -9.44 7.45
C GLY A 210 -19.89 -7.98 7.74
N LEU A 211 -20.09 -7.14 6.72
CA LEU A 211 -20.67 -5.82 6.89
C LEU A 211 -22.12 -5.91 7.36
N SER A 212 -22.46 -5.12 8.38
CA SER A 212 -23.82 -5.01 8.91
C SER A 212 -24.07 -3.59 9.43
N VAL A 213 -25.30 -3.34 9.88
CA VAL A 213 -25.66 -2.14 10.62
C VAL A 213 -26.27 -2.61 11.95
N ASP A 214 -25.86 -1.99 13.06
CA ASP A 214 -26.42 -2.30 14.38
C ASP A 214 -27.74 -1.55 14.67
N ASP A 215 -28.34 -1.82 15.82
CA ASP A 215 -29.62 -1.21 16.25
C ASP A 215 -29.52 0.31 16.43
N GLU A 216 -28.30 0.85 16.59
CA GLU A 216 -28.02 2.30 16.64
C GLU A 216 -27.69 2.90 15.26
N ASN A 217 -27.89 2.17 14.16
CA ASN A 217 -27.60 2.58 12.79
C ASN A 217 -26.11 2.86 12.50
N ARG A 218 -25.20 2.22 13.22
CA ARG A 218 -23.75 2.33 12.99
C ARG A 218 -23.29 1.22 12.05
N LEU A 219 -22.42 1.57 11.10
CA LEU A 219 -21.78 0.59 10.22
C LEU A 219 -20.86 -0.31 11.07
N CYS A 220 -21.08 -1.63 11.01
CA CYS A 220 -20.28 -2.62 11.70
C CYS A 220 -19.63 -3.61 10.73
N ARG A 221 -18.55 -4.26 11.18
CA ARG A 221 -17.97 -5.42 10.50
C ARG A 221 -17.57 -6.50 11.48
N ALA A 222 -17.90 -7.74 11.15
CA ALA A 222 -17.27 -8.92 11.74
C ALA A 222 -15.88 -9.10 11.11
N ASP A 223 -14.88 -8.40 11.63
CA ASP A 223 -13.52 -8.44 11.10
C ASP A 223 -12.73 -9.62 11.65
N ARG A 224 -11.90 -10.25 10.81
CA ARG A 224 -10.96 -11.30 11.21
C ARG A 224 -9.59 -10.96 10.64
N HIS A 225 -8.65 -10.57 11.50
CA HIS A 225 -7.26 -10.43 11.10
C HIS A 225 -6.51 -11.76 11.24
N TYR A 226 -5.36 -11.90 10.57
CA TYR A 226 -4.57 -13.14 10.62
C TYR A 226 -4.05 -13.47 12.04
N TYR A 227 -4.00 -12.46 12.93
CA TYR A 227 -3.53 -12.55 14.30
C TYR A 227 -4.67 -12.67 15.35
N ASP A 228 -5.93 -12.93 14.94
CA ASP A 228 -7.08 -13.05 15.85
C ASP A 228 -7.53 -14.50 16.08
N ASP A 229 -7.66 -14.93 17.35
CA ASP A 229 -8.01 -16.30 17.77
C ASP A 229 -9.51 -16.56 18.01
N ALA A 230 -10.38 -15.53 18.01
CA ALA A 230 -11.80 -15.64 18.40
C ALA A 230 -12.81 -15.36 17.26
N PRO A 231 -14.06 -15.88 17.32
CA PRO A 231 -15.12 -15.56 16.36
C PRO A 231 -15.43 -14.07 16.35
N ALA A 232 -15.56 -13.49 15.16
CA ALA A 232 -15.72 -12.05 14.98
C ALA A 232 -17.14 -11.59 15.38
N VAL A 233 -17.25 -10.90 16.51
CA VAL A 233 -18.44 -10.10 16.84
C VAL A 233 -18.42 -8.84 15.98
N PRO A 234 -19.52 -8.48 15.27
CA PRO A 234 -19.59 -7.24 14.51
C PRO A 234 -19.31 -6.03 15.41
N LYS A 235 -18.33 -5.20 15.03
CA LYS A 235 -17.97 -3.98 15.76
C LYS A 235 -18.12 -2.76 14.86
N PRO A 236 -18.51 -1.60 15.41
CA PRO A 236 -18.58 -0.37 14.62
C PRO A 236 -17.23 -0.04 13.99
N ILE A 237 -17.26 0.39 12.73
CA ILE A 237 -16.07 0.72 11.95
C ILE A 237 -15.81 2.22 12.05
N PHE A 238 -14.54 2.58 12.31
CA PHE A 238 -14.11 3.96 12.42
C PHE A 238 -12.98 4.26 11.45
N GLN A 239 -12.97 5.49 10.96
CA GLN A 239 -11.76 6.11 10.42
C GLN A 239 -10.72 6.18 11.54
N LYS A 240 -9.45 5.95 11.20
CA LYS A 240 -8.37 6.00 12.21
C LYS A 240 -7.95 7.42 12.53
N VAL A 241 -7.91 8.29 11.51
CA VAL A 241 -7.42 9.67 11.62
C VAL A 241 -8.22 10.60 10.68
N PRO A 242 -9.04 11.54 11.19
CA PRO A 242 -9.49 11.65 12.58
C PRO A 242 -10.37 10.44 12.97
N HIS A 243 -10.43 10.12 14.26
CA HIS A 243 -11.26 9.03 14.74
C HIS A 243 -12.76 9.37 14.67
N ARG A 244 -13.47 8.82 13.70
CA ARG A 244 -14.92 9.03 13.53
C ARG A 244 -15.61 7.84 12.87
N PRO A 245 -16.90 7.60 13.13
CA PRO A 245 -17.63 6.49 12.53
C PRO A 245 -17.68 6.60 11.01
N TYR A 246 -17.59 5.46 10.33
CA TYR A 246 -17.95 5.38 8.91
C TYR A 246 -19.46 5.35 8.73
N THR A 247 -19.93 5.96 7.65
CA THR A 247 -21.24 5.62 7.06
C THR A 247 -21.03 4.56 5.98
N MET A 248 -22.07 3.75 5.70
CA MET A 248 -22.03 2.74 4.64
C MET A 248 -21.63 3.33 3.29
N ALA A 249 -22.21 4.47 2.92
CA ALA A 249 -21.92 5.12 1.63
C ALA A 249 -20.45 5.54 1.49
N VAL A 250 -19.87 6.14 2.53
CA VAL A 250 -18.46 6.55 2.52
C VAL A 250 -17.55 5.33 2.46
N TYR A 251 -17.86 4.29 3.26
CA TYR A 251 -17.09 3.05 3.28
C TYR A 251 -17.07 2.37 1.90
N LEU A 252 -18.23 2.16 1.29
CA LEU A 252 -18.34 1.53 -0.02
C LEU A 252 -17.68 2.37 -1.12
N ALA A 253 -17.74 3.70 -1.04
CA ALA A 253 -17.04 4.58 -1.99
C ALA A 253 -15.52 4.42 -1.88
N GLU A 254 -14.96 4.36 -0.67
CA GLU A 254 -13.52 4.12 -0.45
C GLU A 254 -13.10 2.72 -0.91
N VAL A 255 -13.91 1.69 -0.65
CA VAL A 255 -13.66 0.33 -1.14
C VAL A 255 -13.68 0.27 -2.67
N ALA A 256 -14.62 0.96 -3.32
CA ALA A 256 -14.66 1.03 -4.78
C ALA A 256 -13.42 1.72 -5.37
N GLU A 257 -12.97 2.82 -4.76
CA GLU A 257 -11.73 3.51 -5.16
C GLU A 257 -10.49 2.62 -4.97
N LEU A 258 -10.44 1.83 -3.90
CA LEU A 258 -9.39 0.85 -3.69
C LEU A 258 -9.31 -0.14 -4.86
N PHE A 259 -10.42 -0.74 -5.29
CA PHE A 259 -10.39 -1.71 -6.39
C PHE A 259 -10.03 -1.04 -7.73
N ARG A 260 -10.48 0.20 -7.97
CA ARG A 260 -10.03 1.00 -9.13
C ARG A 260 -8.51 1.22 -9.12
N GLY A 261 -7.91 1.41 -7.94
CA GLY A 261 -6.46 1.50 -7.80
C GLY A 261 -5.73 0.24 -8.30
N HIS A 262 -6.30 -0.95 -8.08
CA HIS A 262 -5.73 -2.20 -8.60
C HIS A 262 -5.84 -2.29 -10.13
N GLU A 263 -6.93 -1.81 -10.72
CA GLU A 263 -7.07 -1.71 -12.18
C GLU A 263 -6.05 -0.74 -12.79
N ALA A 264 -5.83 0.41 -12.15
CA ALA A 264 -4.83 1.38 -12.57
C ALA A 264 -3.41 0.79 -12.52
N LEU A 265 -3.07 0.08 -11.44
CA LEU A 265 -1.79 -0.61 -11.27
C LEU A 265 -1.60 -1.75 -12.28
N ARG A 266 -2.66 -2.52 -12.57
CA ARG A 266 -2.65 -3.54 -13.64
C ARG A 266 -2.28 -2.90 -14.98
N ASP A 267 -2.97 -1.83 -15.34
CA ASP A 267 -2.76 -1.17 -16.63
C ASP A 267 -1.37 -0.52 -16.71
N TYR A 268 -0.90 0.05 -15.60
CA TYR A 268 0.46 0.58 -15.50
C TYR A 268 1.51 -0.52 -15.64
N ALA A 269 1.38 -1.64 -14.92
CA ALA A 269 2.28 -2.78 -15.01
C ALA A 269 2.37 -3.31 -16.45
N ARG A 270 1.22 -3.47 -17.13
CA ARG A 270 1.16 -3.84 -18.55
C ARG A 270 1.92 -2.87 -19.44
N SER A 271 1.80 -1.55 -19.19
CA SER A 271 2.54 -0.52 -19.93
C SER A 271 4.07 -0.56 -19.74
N LEU A 272 4.54 -1.33 -18.75
CA LEU A 272 5.96 -1.57 -18.46
C LEU A 272 6.43 -2.97 -18.89
N GLY A 273 5.55 -3.79 -19.46
CA GLY A 273 5.81 -5.22 -19.70
C GLY A 273 5.98 -6.02 -18.40
N ALA A 274 5.40 -5.56 -17.30
CA ALA A 274 5.40 -6.23 -16.01
C ALA A 274 4.05 -6.90 -15.72
N ARG A 275 4.05 -7.84 -14.77
CA ARG A 275 2.88 -8.60 -14.33
C ARG A 275 2.76 -8.58 -12.81
N ILE A 276 1.52 -8.49 -12.34
CA ILE A 276 1.16 -8.58 -10.93
C ILE A 276 0.32 -9.85 -10.77
N ILE A 277 0.77 -10.76 -9.92
CA ILE A 277 0.18 -12.08 -9.71
C ILE A 277 -0.44 -12.10 -8.32
N ASN A 278 -1.74 -12.38 -8.23
CA ASN A 278 -2.41 -12.59 -6.97
C ASN A 278 -2.25 -14.05 -6.51
N ARG A 279 -1.44 -14.26 -5.47
CA ARG A 279 -1.19 -15.56 -4.83
C ARG A 279 -2.08 -15.79 -3.60
N THR A 280 -2.86 -14.79 -3.22
CA THR A 280 -3.72 -14.80 -2.04
C THR A 280 -5.00 -15.59 -2.37
N GLY A 281 -5.17 -16.73 -1.71
CA GLY A 281 -6.40 -17.53 -1.81
C GLY A 281 -7.59 -16.76 -1.23
N GLY A 282 -8.76 -16.86 -1.86
CA GLY A 282 -9.97 -16.15 -1.38
C GLY A 282 -9.95 -14.63 -1.55
N SER A 283 -8.87 -14.04 -2.09
CA SER A 283 -8.79 -12.60 -2.32
C SER A 283 -9.95 -12.11 -3.19
N MET A 284 -10.49 -10.92 -2.89
CA MET A 284 -11.53 -10.27 -3.69
C MET A 284 -10.97 -9.49 -4.89
N ILE A 285 -9.64 -9.37 -5.05
CA ILE A 285 -9.05 -8.65 -6.19
C ILE A 285 -9.27 -9.42 -7.49
N ASP A 286 -9.93 -8.78 -8.45
CA ASP A 286 -10.21 -9.30 -9.80
C ASP A 286 -9.30 -8.69 -10.89
N ALA A 287 -8.52 -7.67 -10.56
CA ALA A 287 -7.64 -6.99 -11.51
C ALA A 287 -6.43 -7.84 -11.99
N TYR A 288 -6.00 -8.81 -11.19
CA TYR A 288 -4.72 -9.51 -11.40
C TYR A 288 -4.90 -10.97 -11.78
N GLU A 289 -3.92 -11.51 -12.49
CA GLU A 289 -3.88 -12.92 -12.79
C GLU A 289 -3.70 -13.76 -11.52
N ARG A 290 -4.24 -14.97 -11.54
CA ARG A 290 -4.14 -15.94 -10.44
C ARG A 290 -3.42 -17.16 -10.96
N GLU A 291 -2.38 -17.57 -10.27
CA GLU A 291 -1.85 -18.91 -10.47
C GLU A 291 -2.62 -19.85 -9.55
N ARG A 292 -3.31 -20.84 -10.13
CA ARG A 292 -4.00 -21.88 -9.35
C ARG A 292 -2.95 -22.62 -8.52
N LYS A 293 -3.17 -22.68 -7.21
CA LYS A 293 -2.38 -23.52 -6.29
C LYS A 293 -2.65 -25.00 -6.57
#